data_AF-A0A841AA48-F1
#
_entry.id   AF-A0A841AA48-F1
#
_cell.length_a   1.000
_cell.length_b   1.000
_cell.length_c   1.000
_cell.angle_alpha   90.00
_cell.angle_beta   90.00
_cell.angle_gamma   90.00
#
_symmetry.space_group_name_H-M   'P 1'
#
loop_
_entity.id
_entity.type
_entity.pdbx_description
1 polymer ?
#
loop_
_entity_poly.entity_id
_entity_poly.type
_entity_poly.pdbx_seq_one_letter_code
_entity_poly.pdbx_strand_id
1 'polypeptide(L)'
;MIVLDHLSTDSTREVLAGITAEDPRVHLGTYQDPAHRQARVMSYLADRARRAGADWVVLFDADEFWCAQGGTVAEVLGGIEGARVAAAALHDAHPDGPEGVDLTAAGSRLLVETEPNTEKVAIRPEGWAWVDMGNHSALDLARSAPSELRILHIPYRSLGQMRAKAVNGAAAVRADTEFGPRVADHWKRLADYDGEIEREWAEATAPRRPVAEIGVPAPGATWEDVLGGGTTS
;
A
#
# COMPACT_ATOMS: atom_id res chain seq x y z
N MET A 1 3.98 0.69 -14.83
CA MET A 1 3.50 0.01 -13.59
C MET A 1 3.20 -1.44 -13.92
N ILE A 2 3.54 -2.38 -13.04
CA ILE A 2 3.16 -3.79 -13.19
C ILE A 2 2.22 -4.12 -12.03
N VAL A 3 1.02 -4.61 -12.34
CA VAL A 3 0.01 -4.99 -11.35
C VAL A 3 -0.26 -6.49 -11.50
N LEU A 4 -0.29 -7.20 -10.39
CA LEU A 4 -0.76 -8.58 -10.35
C LEU A 4 -2.07 -8.65 -9.58
N ASP A 5 -3.12 -9.04 -10.29
CA ASP A 5 -4.40 -9.39 -9.68
C ASP A 5 -4.30 -10.78 -9.03
N HIS A 6 -4.43 -10.82 -7.71
CA HIS A 6 -4.33 -12.03 -6.90
C HIS A 6 -5.73 -12.54 -6.53
N LEU A 7 -6.38 -13.21 -7.49
CA LEU A 7 -7.68 -13.85 -7.30
C LEU A 7 -8.76 -12.90 -6.77
N SER A 8 -8.78 -11.64 -7.22
CA SER A 8 -9.86 -10.71 -6.84
C SER A 8 -11.23 -11.26 -7.22
N THR A 9 -12.20 -11.05 -6.32
CA THR A 9 -13.60 -11.49 -6.42
C THR A 9 -14.59 -10.35 -6.55
N ASP A 10 -14.10 -9.11 -6.48
CA ASP A 10 -14.85 -7.88 -6.70
C ASP A 10 -14.50 -7.28 -8.08
N SER A 11 -14.94 -6.04 -8.32
CA SER A 11 -14.73 -5.35 -9.60
C SER A 11 -13.28 -4.95 -9.92
N THR A 12 -12.30 -5.39 -9.12
CA THR A 12 -10.88 -5.01 -9.31
C THR A 12 -10.40 -5.33 -10.72
N ARG A 13 -10.76 -6.48 -11.28
CA ARG A 13 -10.27 -6.91 -12.60
C ARG A 13 -10.85 -6.04 -13.72
N GLU A 14 -12.13 -5.71 -13.63
CA GLU A 14 -12.81 -4.82 -14.58
C GLU A 14 -12.19 -3.42 -14.56
N VAL A 15 -11.91 -2.88 -13.37
CA VAL A 15 -11.24 -1.58 -13.21
C VAL A 15 -9.83 -1.60 -13.81
N LEU A 16 -9.03 -2.62 -13.49
CA LEU A 16 -7.67 -2.74 -14.04
C LEU A 16 -7.68 -2.91 -15.56
N ALA A 17 -8.64 -3.64 -16.12
CA ALA A 17 -8.80 -3.78 -17.57
C ALA A 17 -9.07 -2.42 -18.23
N GLY A 18 -9.95 -1.60 -17.64
CA GLY A 18 -10.20 -0.22 -18.09
C GLY A 18 -8.93 0.63 -18.08
N ILE A 19 -8.19 0.61 -16.96
CA ILE A 19 -6.92 1.35 -16.83
C ILE A 19 -5.91 0.91 -17.90
N THR A 20 -5.74 -0.40 -18.13
CA THR A 20 -4.79 -0.90 -19.13
C THR A 20 -5.18 -0.60 -20.58
N ALA A 21 -6.47 -0.41 -20.84
CA ALA A 21 -6.96 0.01 -22.15
C ALA A 21 -6.67 1.50 -22.42
N GLU A 22 -6.65 2.32 -21.37
CA GLU A 22 -6.41 3.76 -21.45
C GLU A 22 -4.92 4.13 -21.34
N ASP A 23 -4.15 3.42 -20.51
CA ASP A 23 -2.73 3.70 -20.26
C ASP A 23 -1.85 2.47 -20.58
N PRO A 24 -1.12 2.48 -21.73
CA PRO A 24 -0.27 1.36 -22.14
C PRO A 24 0.96 1.15 -21.24
N ARG A 25 1.24 2.07 -20.30
CA ARG A 25 2.32 1.93 -19.31
C ARG A 25 1.92 1.02 -18.15
N VAL A 26 0.64 0.65 -18.05
CA VAL A 26 0.13 -0.26 -17.01
C VAL A 26 0.05 -1.67 -17.57
N HIS A 27 0.82 -2.58 -16.98
CA HIS A 27 0.86 -3.99 -17.35
C HIS A 27 0.13 -4.82 -16.31
N LEU A 28 -0.94 -5.51 -16.72
CA LEU A 28 -1.73 -6.38 -15.86
C LEU A 28 -1.32 -7.84 -16.04
N GLY A 29 -1.04 -8.53 -14.94
CA GLY A 29 -0.94 -9.98 -14.88
C GLY A 29 -1.89 -10.56 -13.85
N THR A 30 -2.01 -11.89 -13.84
CA THR A 30 -2.81 -12.60 -12.82
C THR A 30 -1.92 -13.56 -12.04
N TYR A 31 -2.21 -13.70 -10.75
CA TYR A 31 -1.54 -14.65 -9.86
C TYR A 31 -2.57 -15.63 -9.32
N GLN A 32 -2.46 -16.89 -9.73
CA GLN A 32 -3.49 -17.92 -9.53
C GLN A 32 -3.19 -18.84 -8.33
N ASP A 33 -2.04 -18.70 -7.69
CA ASP A 33 -1.73 -19.44 -6.47
C ASP A 33 -2.52 -18.82 -5.32
N PRO A 34 -3.39 -19.57 -4.62
CA PRO A 34 -4.18 -19.02 -3.53
C PRO A 34 -3.34 -18.61 -2.32
N ALA A 35 -2.12 -19.13 -2.17
CA ALA A 35 -1.27 -18.83 -1.03
C ALA A 35 -0.76 -17.38 -1.04
N HIS A 36 -0.74 -16.74 0.13
CA HIS A 36 -0.18 -15.41 0.33
C HIS A 36 1.36 -15.40 0.29
N ARG A 37 1.92 -15.52 -0.92
CA ARG A 37 3.37 -15.55 -1.18
C ARG A 37 3.93 -14.19 -1.59
N GLN A 38 3.48 -13.13 -0.91
CA GLN A 38 3.74 -11.74 -1.30
C GLN A 38 5.24 -11.46 -1.51
N ALA A 39 6.12 -11.84 -0.57
CA ALA A 39 7.57 -11.64 -0.68
C ALA A 39 8.16 -12.21 -1.98
N ARG A 40 7.75 -13.44 -2.37
CA ARG A 40 8.20 -14.09 -3.61
C ARG A 40 7.70 -13.34 -4.85
N VAL A 41 6.42 -12.96 -4.83
CA VAL A 41 5.77 -12.23 -5.92
C VAL A 41 6.43 -10.86 -6.12
N MET A 42 6.63 -10.11 -5.04
CA MET A 42 7.24 -8.78 -5.08
C MET A 42 8.72 -8.83 -5.51
N SER A 43 9.47 -9.84 -5.08
CA SER A 43 10.84 -10.07 -5.55
C SER A 43 10.87 -10.35 -7.07
N TYR A 44 9.94 -11.16 -7.57
CA TYR A 44 9.81 -11.43 -9.00
C TYR A 44 9.43 -10.16 -9.78
N LEU A 45 8.46 -9.38 -9.30
CA LEU A 45 8.06 -8.12 -9.94
C LEU A 45 9.19 -7.09 -9.95
N ALA A 46 9.99 -7.01 -8.89
CA ALA A 46 11.18 -6.17 -8.85
C ALA A 46 12.19 -6.55 -9.94
N ASP A 47 12.48 -7.84 -10.13
CA ASP A 47 13.36 -8.28 -11.21
C ASP A 47 12.74 -7.99 -12.60
N ARG A 48 11.41 -8.11 -12.74
CA ARG A 48 10.73 -7.74 -13.98
C ARG A 48 10.86 -6.26 -14.32
N ALA A 49 10.66 -5.38 -13.34
CA ALA A 49 10.83 -3.93 -13.49
C ALA A 49 12.29 -3.59 -13.82
N ARG A 50 13.25 -4.16 -13.10
CA ARG A 50 14.70 -3.99 -13.35
C ARG A 50 15.08 -4.38 -14.77
N ARG A 51 14.65 -5.57 -15.24
CA ARG A 51 14.92 -6.04 -16.61
C ARG A 51 14.26 -5.18 -17.68
N ALA A 52 13.22 -4.44 -17.34
CA ALA A 52 12.60 -3.45 -18.22
C ALA A 52 13.32 -2.09 -18.21
N GLY A 53 14.44 -1.96 -17.46
CA GLY A 53 15.27 -0.77 -17.42
C GLY A 53 14.92 0.21 -16.30
N ALA A 54 14.15 -0.21 -15.28
CA ALA A 54 13.87 0.65 -14.14
C ALA A 54 15.13 0.84 -13.27
N ASP A 55 15.51 2.10 -13.02
CA ASP A 55 16.59 2.45 -12.09
C ASP A 55 16.20 2.25 -10.63
N TRP A 56 14.96 2.60 -10.30
CA TRP A 56 14.34 2.39 -9.01
C TRP A 56 13.01 1.65 -9.19
N VAL A 57 12.68 0.81 -8.22
CA VAL A 57 11.44 0.06 -8.12
C VAL A 57 10.74 0.43 -6.82
N VAL A 58 9.54 0.98 -6.95
CA VAL A 58 8.64 1.22 -5.82
C VAL A 58 7.71 0.01 -5.71
N LEU A 59 7.66 -0.57 -4.50
CA LEU A 59 6.92 -1.78 -4.19
C LEU A 59 5.78 -1.39 -3.25
N PHE A 60 4.53 -1.58 -3.69
CA PHE A 60 3.38 -1.05 -2.95
C PHE A 60 2.16 -1.95 -3.07
N ASP A 61 1.35 -1.94 -2.02
CA ASP A 61 0.05 -2.61 -1.95
C ASP A 61 -1.05 -1.73 -2.57
N ALA A 62 -2.20 -2.32 -2.93
CA ALA A 62 -3.26 -1.62 -3.67
C ALA A 62 -3.98 -0.50 -2.89
N ASP A 63 -3.71 -0.39 -1.60
CA ASP A 63 -4.24 0.60 -0.65
C ASP A 63 -3.19 1.64 -0.22
N GLU A 64 -2.09 1.74 -0.96
CA GLU A 64 -0.98 2.64 -0.66
C GLU A 64 -0.76 3.70 -1.74
N PHE A 65 -0.63 4.95 -1.30
CA PHE A 65 -0.34 6.09 -2.16
C PHE A 65 1.04 6.64 -1.81
N TRP A 66 2.00 6.41 -2.70
CA TRP A 66 3.37 6.90 -2.55
C TRP A 66 3.48 8.36 -2.98
N CYS A 67 4.07 9.17 -2.12
CA CYS A 67 4.36 10.57 -2.34
C CYS A 67 5.74 10.90 -1.74
N ALA A 68 6.15 12.16 -1.83
CA ALA A 68 7.40 12.60 -1.23
C ALA A 68 7.29 14.04 -0.72
N GLN A 69 8.07 14.36 0.30
CA GLN A 69 8.21 15.70 0.83
C GLN A 69 9.22 16.48 -0.01
N GLY A 70 8.89 17.73 -0.36
CA GLY A 70 9.79 18.61 -1.13
C GLY A 70 9.98 18.23 -2.61
N GLY A 71 9.13 17.36 -3.18
CA GLY A 71 9.16 17.00 -4.60
C GLY A 71 8.34 15.77 -4.93
N THR A 72 8.50 15.26 -6.15
CA THR A 72 7.90 13.99 -6.58
C THR A 72 8.71 12.80 -6.08
N VAL A 73 8.08 11.62 -6.02
CA VAL A 73 8.75 10.34 -5.73
C VAL A 73 9.97 10.12 -6.64
N ALA A 74 9.83 10.44 -7.93
CA ALA A 74 10.90 10.26 -8.91
C ALA A 74 12.09 11.18 -8.66
N GLU A 75 11.86 12.45 -8.30
CA GLU A 75 12.92 13.40 -7.99
C GLU A 75 13.68 13.01 -6.73
N VAL A 76 12.97 12.62 -5.66
CA VAL A 76 13.61 12.17 -4.42
C VAL A 76 14.45 10.92 -4.65
N LEU A 77 13.92 9.91 -5.37
CA LEU A 77 14.69 8.71 -5.71
C LEU A 77 15.89 9.01 -6.63
N GLY A 78 15.72 9.91 -7.60
CA GLY A 78 16.78 10.31 -8.53
C GLY A 78 17.94 11.04 -7.83
N GLY A 79 17.67 11.75 -6.74
CA GLY A 79 18.68 12.46 -5.94
C GLY A 79 19.47 11.59 -4.96
N ILE A 80 19.06 10.34 -4.72
CA ILE A 80 19.76 9.46 -3.78
C ILE A 80 21.04 8.92 -4.43
N GLU A 81 22.19 9.26 -3.85
CA GLU A 81 23.50 8.74 -4.24
C GLU A 81 23.98 7.64 -3.29
N GLY A 82 24.67 6.62 -3.81
CA GLY A 82 25.33 5.57 -3.02
C GLY A 82 24.43 4.54 -2.33
N ALA A 83 23.16 4.86 -2.07
CA ALA A 83 22.21 3.93 -1.45
C ALA A 83 21.39 3.14 -2.48
N ARG A 84 21.13 1.86 -2.21
CA ARG A 84 20.32 0.99 -3.09
C ARG A 84 18.92 0.73 -2.56
N VAL A 85 18.63 1.21 -1.36
CA VAL A 85 17.35 1.02 -0.67
C VAL A 85 17.01 2.35 -0.03
N ALA A 86 15.81 2.86 -0.28
CA ALA A 86 15.30 4.10 0.29
C ALA A 86 14.09 3.76 1.17
N ALA A 87 14.11 4.22 2.43
CA ALA A 87 12.99 4.07 3.34
C ALA A 87 11.90 5.12 3.03
N ALA A 88 10.65 4.70 3.11
CA ALA A 88 9.48 5.56 3.02
C ALA A 88 8.64 5.39 4.28
N ALA A 89 8.37 6.50 4.96
CA ALA A 89 7.58 6.53 6.19
C ALA A 89 6.09 6.37 5.86
N LEU A 90 5.45 5.37 6.47
CA LEU A 90 4.05 5.03 6.22
C LEU A 90 3.15 5.62 7.29
N HIS A 91 2.17 6.40 6.83
CA HIS A 91 1.15 7.06 7.63
C HIS A 91 -0.21 6.43 7.36
N ASP A 92 -0.82 5.88 8.40
CA ASP A 92 -2.17 5.32 8.30
C ASP A 92 -3.20 6.44 8.17
N ALA A 93 -4.23 6.16 7.40
CA ALA A 93 -5.36 7.06 7.21
C ALA A 93 -6.68 6.31 7.28
N HIS A 94 -7.65 6.96 7.91
CA HIS A 94 -8.94 6.37 8.23
C HIS A 94 -10.09 7.28 7.79
N PRO A 95 -11.26 6.72 7.47
CA PRO A 95 -12.47 7.51 7.27
C PRO A 95 -12.80 8.36 8.50
N ASP A 96 -13.30 9.56 8.27
CA ASP A 96 -13.81 10.46 9.31
C ASP A 96 -15.25 10.06 9.71
N GLY A 97 -15.38 8.84 10.25
CA GLY A 97 -16.63 8.31 10.79
C GLY A 97 -17.05 6.94 10.24
N PRO A 98 -18.06 6.32 10.89
CA PRO A 98 -18.42 4.92 10.67
C PRO A 98 -19.10 4.64 9.32
N GLU A 99 -19.54 5.68 8.62
CA GLU A 99 -20.12 5.58 7.27
C GLU A 99 -19.09 5.20 6.21
N GLY A 100 -17.79 5.34 6.53
CA GLY A 100 -16.69 5.09 5.62
C GLY A 100 -16.42 6.26 4.67
N VAL A 101 -15.65 6.00 3.62
CA VAL A 101 -15.28 7.00 2.61
C VAL A 101 -15.38 6.41 1.20
N ASP A 102 -15.89 7.20 0.26
CA ASP A 102 -15.83 6.91 -1.18
C ASP A 102 -14.66 7.65 -1.80
N LEU A 103 -13.55 6.96 -2.06
CA LEU A 103 -12.34 7.57 -2.62
C LEU A 103 -12.52 8.09 -4.07
N THR A 104 -13.64 7.79 -4.74
CA THR A 104 -13.95 8.29 -6.07
C THR A 104 -14.70 9.62 -6.05
N ALA A 105 -15.29 9.97 -4.91
CA ALA A 105 -16.01 11.23 -4.76
C ALA A 105 -15.05 12.40 -4.57
N ALA A 106 -15.32 13.51 -5.26
CA ALA A 106 -14.57 14.75 -5.07
C ALA A 106 -14.78 15.28 -3.65
N GLY A 107 -13.68 15.67 -2.98
CA GLY A 107 -13.72 16.21 -1.63
C GLY A 107 -13.84 15.16 -0.52
N SER A 108 -13.60 13.88 -0.82
CA SER A 108 -13.48 12.83 0.20
C SER A 108 -12.39 13.16 1.21
N ARG A 109 -12.71 12.97 2.49
CA ARG A 109 -11.88 13.34 3.63
C ARG A 109 -11.38 12.11 4.35
N LEU A 110 -10.13 12.17 4.77
CA LEU A 110 -9.49 11.15 5.60
C LEU A 110 -8.81 11.81 6.79
N LEU A 111 -8.79 11.11 7.91
CA LEU A 111 -8.00 11.44 9.09
C LEU A 111 -6.66 10.72 8.97
N VAL A 112 -5.55 11.46 8.97
CA VAL A 112 -4.20 10.90 8.82
C VAL A 112 -3.47 10.90 10.16
N GLU A 113 -2.77 9.82 10.45
CA GLU A 113 -1.83 9.74 11.58
C GLU A 113 -0.51 10.43 11.20
N THR A 114 -0.12 11.49 11.93
CA THR A 114 1.10 12.26 11.60
C THR A 114 2.39 11.54 11.96
N GLU A 115 2.34 10.60 12.89
CA GLU A 115 3.49 9.76 13.21
C GLU A 115 3.43 8.52 12.32
N PRO A 116 4.55 8.13 11.68
CA PRO A 116 4.55 6.94 10.85
C PRO A 116 4.45 5.68 11.71
N ASN A 117 3.59 4.76 11.30
CA ASN A 117 3.43 3.46 11.96
C ASN A 117 4.64 2.55 11.67
N THR A 118 5.11 2.57 10.42
CA THR A 118 6.21 1.73 9.96
C THR A 118 6.89 2.34 8.74
N GLU A 119 7.87 1.64 8.18
CA GLU A 119 8.55 2.01 6.94
C GLU A 119 8.41 0.90 5.91
N LYS A 120 8.31 1.29 4.63
CA LYS A 120 8.52 0.39 3.49
C LYS A 120 9.68 0.88 2.64
N VAL A 121 10.08 0.10 1.64
CA VAL A 121 11.26 0.42 0.85
C VAL A 121 10.99 0.52 -0.65
N ALA A 122 11.60 1.52 -1.27
CA ALA A 122 11.91 1.50 -2.69
C ALA A 122 13.33 0.96 -2.87
N ILE A 123 13.59 0.26 -3.97
CA ILE A 123 14.87 -0.41 -4.21
C ILE A 123 15.45 -0.10 -5.57
N ARG A 124 16.78 -0.07 -5.65
CA ARG A 124 17.58 0.04 -6.87
C ARG A 124 18.39 -1.23 -7.04
N PRO A 125 17.77 -2.30 -7.59
CA PRO A 125 18.42 -3.60 -7.69
C PRO A 125 19.32 -3.67 -8.94
N GLU A 126 20.57 -4.09 -8.77
CA GLU A 126 21.47 -4.42 -9.91
C GLU A 126 21.27 -5.85 -10.43
N GLY A 127 20.67 -6.70 -9.62
CA GLY A 127 20.38 -8.10 -9.91
C GLY A 127 19.07 -8.55 -9.26
N TRP A 128 18.97 -9.84 -8.97
CA TRP A 128 17.86 -10.35 -8.15
C TRP A 128 17.97 -9.79 -6.73
N ALA A 129 16.83 -9.42 -6.13
CA ALA A 129 16.75 -8.97 -4.75
C ALA A 129 15.53 -9.63 -4.07
N TRP A 130 15.73 -10.24 -2.90
CA TRP A 130 14.63 -10.71 -2.06
C TRP A 130 14.03 -9.55 -1.29
N VAL A 131 12.75 -9.26 -1.58
CA VAL A 131 11.93 -8.29 -0.85
C VAL A 131 11.25 -9.02 0.31
N ASP A 132 11.31 -8.44 1.50
CA ASP A 132 10.65 -8.96 2.68
C ASP A 132 9.13 -8.80 2.60
N MET A 133 8.40 -9.60 3.37
CA MET A 133 6.95 -9.46 3.49
C MET A 133 6.57 -8.05 3.94
N GLY A 134 5.48 -7.52 3.37
CA GLY A 134 5.03 -6.15 3.60
C GLY A 134 5.89 -5.08 2.91
N ASN A 135 6.86 -5.47 2.07
CA ASN A 135 7.81 -4.55 1.43
C ASN A 135 8.63 -3.70 2.43
N HIS A 136 8.83 -4.18 3.65
CA HIS A 136 9.54 -3.44 4.71
C HIS A 136 11.05 -3.37 4.52
N SER A 137 11.63 -4.31 3.78
CA SER A 137 13.06 -4.34 3.51
C SER A 137 13.38 -5.14 2.25
N ALA A 138 14.62 -5.01 1.76
CA ALA A 138 15.20 -5.93 0.80
C ALA A 138 16.35 -6.70 1.47
N LEU A 139 16.13 -7.99 1.68
CA LEU A 139 16.93 -8.86 2.55
C LEU A 139 18.38 -9.01 2.06
N ASP A 140 18.60 -8.97 0.74
CA ASP A 140 19.95 -9.12 0.15
C ASP A 140 20.59 -7.78 -0.23
N LEU A 141 19.92 -6.67 0.02
CA LEU A 141 20.45 -5.34 -0.24
C LEU A 141 20.95 -4.68 1.06
N ALA A 142 21.65 -3.55 0.90
CA ALA A 142 22.08 -2.75 2.04
C ALA A 142 20.88 -2.25 2.86
N ARG A 143 21.15 -1.83 4.11
CA ARG A 143 20.15 -1.13 4.93
C ARG A 143 19.56 0.04 4.16
N SER A 144 18.28 0.30 4.39
CA SER A 144 17.60 1.47 3.85
C SER A 144 18.31 2.75 4.31
N ALA A 145 18.48 3.67 3.37
CA ALA A 145 18.79 5.06 3.69
C ALA A 145 17.49 5.79 4.02
N PRO A 146 17.47 6.64 5.07
CA PRO A 146 16.37 7.57 5.29
C PRO A 146 16.12 8.43 4.04
N SER A 147 14.87 8.78 3.77
CA SER A 147 14.51 9.63 2.64
C SER A 147 13.25 10.45 2.91
N GLU A 148 12.94 11.35 1.99
CA GLU A 148 11.73 12.16 2.03
C GLU A 148 10.49 11.46 1.46
N LEU A 149 10.59 10.16 1.17
CA LEU A 149 9.44 9.36 0.72
C LEU A 149 8.43 9.17 1.85
N ARG A 150 7.15 9.23 1.47
CA ARG A 150 6.00 9.04 2.37
C ARG A 150 4.99 8.12 1.70
N ILE A 151 4.24 7.39 2.52
CA ILE A 151 3.15 6.53 2.07
C ILE A 151 1.91 6.93 2.86
N LEU A 152 0.85 7.30 2.15
CA LEU A 152 -0.49 7.35 2.71
C LEU A 152 -1.13 5.98 2.54
N HIS A 153 -1.41 5.30 3.65
CA HIS A 153 -1.97 3.95 3.66
C HIS A 153 -3.43 4.00 4.12
N ILE A 154 -4.35 3.57 3.25
CA ILE A 154 -5.79 3.59 3.50
C ILE A 154 -6.30 2.14 3.53
N PRO A 155 -6.01 1.37 4.61
CA PRO A 155 -6.27 -0.06 4.63
C PRO A 155 -7.76 -0.39 4.50
N TYR A 156 -8.62 0.49 5.03
CA TYR A 156 -10.06 0.30 5.13
C TYR A 156 -10.84 1.55 4.73
N ARG A 157 -11.86 1.37 3.87
CA ARG A 157 -12.75 2.44 3.40
C ARG A 157 -14.20 2.27 3.84
N SER A 158 -14.61 1.06 4.20
CA SER A 158 -15.93 0.75 4.76
C SER A 158 -15.86 -0.55 5.57
N LEU A 159 -16.79 -0.75 6.50
CA LEU A 159 -16.91 -2.02 7.25
C LEU A 159 -17.08 -3.22 6.31
N GLY A 160 -17.86 -3.06 5.24
CA GLY A 160 -18.08 -4.11 4.24
C GLY A 160 -16.78 -4.50 3.51
N GLN A 161 -15.98 -3.51 3.11
CA GLN A 161 -14.68 -3.77 2.48
C GLN A 161 -13.67 -4.35 3.47
N MET A 162 -13.65 -3.87 4.72
CA MET A 162 -12.81 -4.45 5.78
C MET A 162 -13.11 -5.95 5.98
N ARG A 163 -14.40 -6.33 5.98
CA ARG A 163 -14.83 -7.73 6.08
C ARG A 163 -14.37 -8.57 4.91
N ALA A 164 -14.58 -8.08 3.68
CA ALA A 164 -14.13 -8.79 2.49
C ALA A 164 -12.60 -8.98 2.50
N LYS A 165 -11.85 -7.94 2.87
CA LYS A 165 -10.38 -7.99 3.00
C LYS A 165 -9.94 -9.01 4.04
N ALA A 166 -10.55 -9.03 5.22
CA ALA A 166 -10.23 -9.98 6.28
C ALA A 166 -10.49 -11.44 5.85
N VAL A 167 -11.65 -11.73 5.24
CA VAL A 167 -12.00 -13.09 4.78
C VAL A 167 -11.05 -13.56 3.68
N ASN A 168 -10.81 -12.72 2.66
CA ASN A 168 -9.94 -13.07 1.55
C ASN A 168 -8.48 -13.25 2.01
N GLY A 169 -8.00 -12.33 2.85
CA GLY A 169 -6.66 -12.41 3.44
C GLY A 169 -6.47 -13.66 4.31
N ALA A 170 -7.44 -13.97 5.17
CA ALA A 170 -7.39 -15.18 6.00
C ALA A 170 -7.37 -16.46 5.15
N ALA A 171 -8.17 -16.52 4.09
CA ALA A 171 -8.16 -17.65 3.15
C ALA A 171 -6.79 -17.81 2.47
N ALA A 172 -6.20 -16.70 2.00
CA ALA A 172 -4.90 -16.72 1.32
C ALA A 172 -3.76 -17.13 2.26
N VAL A 173 -3.77 -16.66 3.51
CA VAL A 173 -2.78 -17.04 4.53
C VAL A 173 -2.91 -18.52 4.90
N ARG A 174 -4.13 -19.05 5.03
CA ARG A 174 -4.36 -20.47 5.33
C ARG A 174 -3.98 -21.41 4.19
N ALA A 175 -4.04 -20.93 2.96
CA ALA A 175 -3.57 -21.67 1.80
C ALA A 175 -2.04 -21.79 1.76
N ASP A 176 -1.31 -20.98 2.53
CA ASP A 176 0.14 -21.06 2.63
C ASP A 176 0.57 -22.09 3.70
N THR A 177 1.19 -23.17 3.23
CA THR A 177 1.71 -24.24 4.10
C THR A 177 3.16 -24.04 4.52
N GLU A 178 3.84 -22.99 4.04
CA GLU A 178 5.27 -22.72 4.27
C GLU A 178 5.52 -21.73 5.42
N PHE A 179 4.54 -20.87 5.75
CA PHE A 179 4.69 -19.87 6.81
C PHE A 179 4.25 -20.35 8.21
N GLY A 180 4.90 -19.77 9.23
CA GLY A 180 4.54 -19.99 10.62
C GLY A 180 3.21 -19.34 11.02
N PRO A 181 2.62 -19.74 12.16
CA PRO A 181 1.24 -19.40 12.53
C PRO A 181 0.98 -17.91 12.80
N ARG A 182 2.00 -17.05 12.87
CA ARG A 182 1.87 -15.62 13.21
C ARG A 182 1.92 -14.67 12.01
N VAL A 183 2.14 -15.18 10.81
CA VAL A 183 2.14 -14.36 9.59
C VAL A 183 0.72 -13.86 9.31
N ALA A 184 0.60 -12.55 9.04
CA ALA A 184 -0.66 -11.87 8.72
C ALA A 184 -1.82 -12.25 9.67
N ASP A 185 -1.51 -12.35 10.97
CA ASP A 185 -2.43 -12.89 11.98
C ASP A 185 -3.70 -12.04 12.15
N HIS A 186 -3.57 -10.74 11.90
CA HIS A 186 -4.67 -9.78 11.99
C HIS A 186 -5.85 -10.16 11.09
N TRP A 187 -5.63 -10.62 9.85
CA TRP A 187 -6.74 -11.03 8.97
C TRP A 187 -7.47 -12.27 9.48
N LYS A 188 -6.75 -13.26 10.05
CA LYS A 188 -7.39 -14.43 10.65
C LYS A 188 -8.21 -14.04 11.87
N ARG A 189 -7.65 -13.20 12.75
CA ARG A 189 -8.35 -12.68 13.92
C ARG A 189 -9.64 -11.95 13.52
N LEU A 190 -9.56 -11.05 12.55
CA LEU A 190 -10.72 -10.31 12.05
C LEU A 190 -11.79 -11.19 11.39
N ALA A 191 -11.37 -12.28 10.73
CA ALA A 191 -12.29 -13.19 10.06
C ALA A 191 -12.94 -14.22 11.01
N ASP A 192 -12.23 -14.62 12.08
CA ASP A 192 -12.62 -15.76 12.92
C ASP A 192 -13.40 -15.38 14.18
N TYR A 193 -13.20 -14.17 14.71
CA TYR A 193 -13.80 -13.77 15.98
C TYR A 193 -15.00 -12.84 15.77
N ASP A 194 -16.18 -13.33 16.16
CA ASP A 194 -17.41 -12.56 16.14
C ASP A 194 -17.26 -11.22 16.89
N GLY A 195 -17.71 -10.14 16.25
CA GLY A 195 -17.67 -8.80 16.82
C GLY A 195 -16.29 -8.12 16.79
N GLU A 196 -15.19 -8.82 16.47
CA GLU A 196 -13.85 -8.20 16.43
C GLU A 196 -13.76 -7.17 15.31
N ILE A 197 -14.33 -7.48 14.14
CA ILE A 197 -14.29 -6.56 13.01
C ILE A 197 -15.14 -5.31 13.24
N GLU A 198 -16.29 -5.44 13.90
CA GLU A 198 -17.11 -4.30 14.29
C GLU A 198 -16.40 -3.44 15.35
N ARG A 199 -15.69 -4.07 16.30
CA ARG A 199 -14.87 -3.36 17.30
C ARG A 199 -13.72 -2.60 16.65
N GLU A 200 -12.94 -3.25 15.79
CA GLU A 200 -11.78 -2.64 15.13
C GLU A 200 -12.22 -1.52 14.17
N TRP A 201 -13.35 -1.70 13.47
CA TRP A 201 -13.95 -0.61 12.68
C TRP A 201 -14.37 0.57 13.55
N ALA A 202 -15.11 0.32 14.63
CA ALA A 202 -15.57 1.38 15.53
C ALA A 202 -14.40 2.14 16.18
N GLU A 203 -13.29 1.45 16.47
CA GLU A 203 -12.06 2.08 16.97
C GLU A 203 -11.36 2.91 15.89
N ALA A 204 -11.16 2.35 14.69
CA ALA A 204 -10.50 3.01 13.57
C ALA A 204 -11.24 4.27 13.11
N THR A 205 -12.58 4.26 13.16
CA THR A 205 -13.44 5.38 12.76
C THR A 205 -14.00 6.16 13.96
N ALA A 206 -13.49 5.94 15.17
CA ALA A 206 -13.92 6.70 16.33
C ALA A 206 -13.62 8.19 16.10
N PRO A 207 -14.49 9.12 16.55
CA PRO A 207 -14.20 10.53 16.49
C PRO A 207 -12.90 10.83 17.25
N ARG A 208 -11.84 11.14 16.51
CA ARG A 208 -10.53 11.53 17.02
C ARG A 208 -10.31 12.98 16.64
N ARG A 209 -9.46 13.70 17.39
CA ARG A 209 -8.95 14.97 16.85
C ARG A 209 -8.18 14.62 15.59
N PRO A 210 -8.53 15.18 14.41
CA PRO A 210 -7.75 14.98 13.22
C PRO A 210 -6.31 15.39 13.51
N VAL A 211 -5.35 14.53 13.18
CA VAL A 211 -3.94 14.92 13.24
C VAL A 211 -3.56 15.65 11.94
N ALA A 212 -4.21 15.29 10.83
CA ALA A 212 -4.46 16.12 9.65
C ALA A 212 -5.71 15.62 8.89
N GLU A 213 -6.39 16.52 8.18
CA GLU A 213 -7.47 16.17 7.23
C GLU A 213 -6.99 16.38 5.81
N ILE A 214 -7.25 15.41 4.94
CA ILE A 214 -6.70 15.41 3.58
C ILE A 214 -7.76 15.07 2.54
N GLY A 215 -7.53 15.54 1.31
CA GLY A 215 -8.17 14.99 0.11
C GLY A 215 -7.42 13.75 -0.39
N VAL A 216 -8.08 12.92 -1.21
CA VAL A 216 -7.39 11.81 -1.89
C VAL A 216 -6.28 12.39 -2.78
N PRO A 217 -5.02 11.91 -2.67
CA PRO A 217 -3.90 12.47 -3.43
C PRO A 217 -4.12 12.35 -4.94
N ALA A 218 -3.92 13.45 -5.67
CA ALA A 218 -3.88 13.41 -7.14
C ALA A 218 -2.55 12.82 -7.63
N PRO A 219 -2.48 12.27 -8.86
CA PRO A 219 -1.21 11.83 -9.43
C PRO A 219 -0.15 12.95 -9.41
N GLY A 220 1.00 12.69 -8.79
CA GLY A 220 2.09 13.66 -8.65
C GLY A 220 1.98 14.58 -7.43
N ALA A 221 0.99 14.38 -6.55
CA ALA A 221 0.88 15.13 -5.31
C ALA A 221 2.12 14.97 -4.41
N THR A 222 2.58 16.09 -3.85
CA THR A 222 3.59 16.12 -2.79
C THR A 222 2.98 15.76 -1.45
N TRP A 223 3.82 15.44 -0.46
CA TRP A 223 3.34 15.21 0.91
C TRP A 223 2.65 16.43 1.49
N GLU A 224 3.11 17.62 1.12
CA GLU A 224 2.50 18.89 1.48
C GLU A 224 1.11 19.06 0.88
N ASP A 225 0.89 18.62 -0.37
CA ASP A 225 -0.44 18.60 -0.99
C ASP A 225 -1.39 17.64 -0.26
N VAL A 226 -0.83 16.51 0.23
CA VAL A 226 -1.57 15.56 1.06
C VAL A 226 -1.99 16.23 2.36
N LEU A 227 -1.05 16.75 3.16
CA LEU A 227 -1.36 17.34 4.47
C LEU A 227 -2.06 18.72 4.45
N GLY A 228 -1.94 19.48 3.34
CA GLY A 228 -2.30 20.89 3.26
C GLY A 228 -3.69 21.20 2.69
N GLY A 229 -4.48 20.20 2.29
CA GLY A 229 -5.80 20.39 1.66
C GLY A 229 -6.89 20.97 2.58
N GLY A 230 -6.62 21.12 3.88
CA GLY A 230 -7.55 21.60 4.89
C GLY A 230 -7.31 23.04 5.35
N THR A 231 -7.15 24.02 4.43
CA THR A 231 -7.39 25.41 4.85
C THR A 231 -8.90 25.64 4.92
N THR A 232 -9.45 25.55 6.13
CA THR A 232 -10.74 26.13 6.50
C THR A 232 -10.84 27.56 5.99
N SER A 233 -11.77 27.79 5.05
CA SER A 233 -12.32 29.12 4.76
C SER A 233 -13.66 29.25 5.47
#